data_AF-A0A972TJK8-F1
#
_entry.id   AF-A0A972TJK8-F1
#
_cell.length_a   1.000
_cell.length_b   1.000
_cell.length_c   1.000
_cell.angle_alpha   90.00
_cell.angle_beta   90.00
_cell.angle_gamma   90.00
#
_symmetry.space_group_name_H-M   'P 1'
#
loop_
_entity.id
_entity.type
_entity.pdbx_description
1 polymer ?
#
loop_
_entity_poly.entity_id
_entity_poly.type
_entity_poly.pdbx_seq_one_letter_code
_entity_poly.pdbx_strand_id
1 'polypeptide(L)'
;FEDYRIQDAIKEQVKSLTDTFDRKIIKSLLAALKKRNRFIYCLIPDYSEKKDDITCVVEQAANCFLDLILFSEANKDIEIPVGIEKATLATYQTTDFENLRSNLAINGRTFVSAELDQKDFLDWCFGKMLRYPTRIEICDKLFGSRFGDNFEYTVKTFLRWLEQIIIDPNNCKFIFHCGKPEGHTDHHIKTQLVSFKTGRLKNLPMEIQFYQLPDNSQVLPHDRYLITDQIAIDLGRGFDFLDRKTHKIRDLTIGYKSFKEVDNLLKSYASAMLPRISI
;
A
#
# COMPACT_ATOMS: atom_id res chain seq x y z
N PHE A 1 7.94 -19.29 15.63
CA PHE A 1 7.37 -18.71 16.86
C PHE A 1 6.87 -17.33 16.52
N GLU A 2 5.63 -17.00 16.85
CA GLU A 2 5.09 -15.65 16.69
C GLU A 2 5.50 -14.81 17.91
N ASP A 3 6.09 -13.64 17.68
CA ASP A 3 6.53 -12.71 18.72
C ASP A 3 5.38 -11.75 19.08
N TYR A 4 4.84 -11.92 20.28
CA TYR A 4 3.69 -11.16 20.79
C TYR A 4 4.06 -10.09 21.82
N ARG A 5 5.36 -9.85 22.08
CA ARG A 5 5.83 -9.01 23.19
C ARG A 5 5.25 -7.61 23.16
N ILE A 6 5.23 -6.98 21.99
CA ILE A 6 4.74 -5.59 21.85
C ILE A 6 3.20 -5.55 21.98
N GLN A 7 2.48 -6.54 21.45
CA GLN A 7 1.02 -6.69 21.61
C GLN A 7 0.65 -6.76 23.09
N ASP A 8 1.37 -7.60 23.83
CA ASP A 8 1.12 -7.85 25.24
C ASP A 8 1.49 -6.62 26.07
N ALA A 9 2.62 -5.98 25.80
CA ALA A 9 3.01 -4.73 26.44
C ALA A 9 1.95 -3.63 26.24
N ILE A 10 1.45 -3.43 25.01
CA ILE A 10 0.39 -2.44 24.74
C ILE A 10 -0.90 -2.81 25.46
N LYS A 11 -1.26 -4.10 25.45
CA LYS A 11 -2.47 -4.58 26.13
C LYS A 11 -2.38 -4.37 27.64
N GLU A 12 -1.22 -4.59 28.25
CA GLU A 12 -0.95 -4.33 29.66
C GLU A 12 -1.04 -2.84 29.98
N GLN A 13 -0.44 -1.97 29.16
CA GLN A 13 -0.54 -0.52 29.32
C GLN A 13 -2.00 -0.03 29.21
N VAL A 14 -2.77 -0.51 28.24
CA VAL A 14 -4.19 -0.16 28.12
C VAL A 14 -5.02 -0.73 29.28
N LYS A 15 -4.59 -1.86 29.86
CA LYS A 15 -5.25 -2.43 31.03
C LYS A 15 -4.95 -1.63 32.30
N SER A 16 -3.75 -1.08 32.46
CA SER A 16 -3.34 -0.27 33.61
C SER A 16 -4.00 1.11 33.65
N LEU A 17 -4.46 1.62 32.49
CA LEU A 17 -5.30 2.83 32.45
C LEU A 17 -6.57 2.67 33.29
N THR A 18 -6.90 3.72 34.04
CA THR A 18 -8.15 3.82 34.80
C THR A 18 -9.36 3.58 33.90
N ASP A 19 -10.38 2.89 34.42
CA ASP A 19 -11.56 2.53 33.64
C ASP A 19 -12.44 3.75 33.34
N THR A 20 -12.11 4.41 32.24
CA THR A 20 -12.65 5.70 31.80
C THR A 20 -13.18 5.59 30.38
N PHE A 21 -13.94 6.59 29.94
CA PHE A 21 -14.37 6.70 28.55
C PHE A 21 -13.19 6.70 27.56
N ASP A 22 -12.08 7.35 27.92
CA ASP A 22 -10.88 7.44 27.10
C ASP A 22 -10.22 6.08 26.89
N ARG A 23 -10.14 5.25 27.94
CA ARG A 23 -9.67 3.86 27.83
C ARG A 23 -10.49 3.06 26.83
N LYS A 24 -11.82 3.26 26.81
CA LYS A 24 -12.71 2.60 25.84
C LYS A 24 -12.42 3.08 24.42
N ILE A 25 -12.22 4.38 24.21
CA ILE A 25 -11.83 4.94 22.90
C ILE A 25 -10.51 4.33 22.42
N ILE A 26 -9.48 4.31 23.26
CA ILE A 26 -8.16 3.75 22.91
C ILE A 26 -8.28 2.29 22.51
N LYS A 27 -9.01 1.47 23.29
CA LYS A 27 -9.28 0.07 22.95
C LYS A 27 -9.97 -0.08 21.59
N SER A 28 -11.00 0.74 21.33
CA SER A 28 -11.71 0.73 20.04
C SER A 28 -10.80 1.11 18.87
N LEU A 29 -9.94 2.12 19.04
CA LEU A 29 -8.97 2.53 18.02
C LEU A 29 -7.95 1.43 17.73
N LEU A 30 -7.32 0.85 18.75
CA LEU A 30 -6.36 -0.25 18.59
C LEU A 30 -6.99 -1.47 17.94
N ALA A 31 -8.23 -1.82 18.32
CA ALA A 31 -8.97 -2.91 17.69
C ALA A 31 -9.25 -2.62 16.21
N ALA A 32 -9.62 -1.39 15.86
CA ALA A 32 -9.85 -0.99 14.47
C ALA A 32 -8.55 -1.00 13.64
N LEU A 33 -7.43 -0.53 14.20
CA LEU A 33 -6.12 -0.57 13.55
C LEU A 33 -5.67 -2.02 13.31
N LYS A 34 -5.78 -2.89 14.33
CA LYS A 34 -5.47 -4.32 14.20
C LYS A 34 -6.34 -5.01 13.15
N LYS A 35 -7.66 -4.77 13.15
CA LYS A 35 -8.59 -5.33 12.17
C LYS A 35 -8.23 -4.96 10.73
N ARG A 36 -7.60 -3.79 10.52
CA ARG A 36 -7.17 -3.28 9.22
C ARG A 36 -5.68 -3.52 8.94
N ASN A 37 -5.02 -4.44 9.65
CA ASN A 37 -3.59 -4.71 9.50
C ASN A 37 -2.70 -3.43 9.54
N ARG A 38 -3.13 -2.38 10.26
CA ARG A 38 -2.42 -1.10 10.39
C ARG A 38 -1.47 -1.09 11.58
N PHE A 39 -1.41 -2.19 12.32
CA PHE A 39 -0.45 -2.38 13.39
C PHE A 39 0.61 -3.37 12.92
N ILE A 40 1.70 -2.84 12.37
CA ILE A 40 2.72 -3.59 11.65
C ILE A 40 3.99 -3.67 12.51
N TYR A 41 4.43 -4.90 12.77
CA TYR A 41 5.69 -5.19 13.44
C TYR A 41 6.81 -5.23 12.41
N CYS A 42 7.34 -4.06 12.08
CA CYS A 42 8.33 -3.89 11.02
C CYS A 42 9.78 -3.82 11.54
N LEU A 43 9.98 -3.65 12.85
CA LEU A 43 11.30 -3.58 13.47
C LEU A 43 11.67 -4.93 14.06
N ILE A 44 12.92 -5.35 13.82
CA ILE A 44 13.49 -6.57 14.36
C ILE A 44 14.15 -6.24 15.71
N PRO A 45 13.69 -6.82 16.82
CA PRO A 45 14.28 -6.60 18.13
C PRO A 45 15.69 -7.21 18.22
N ASP A 46 16.58 -6.61 19.02
CA ASP A 46 17.86 -7.23 19.35
C ASP A 46 17.69 -8.31 20.43
N TYR A 47 17.53 -9.57 19.99
CA TYR A 47 17.47 -10.72 20.88
C TYR A 47 18.80 -11.03 21.59
N SER A 48 19.90 -10.37 21.21
CA SER A 48 21.19 -10.51 21.90
C SER A 48 21.37 -9.53 23.06
N GLU A 49 20.42 -8.60 23.25
CA GLU A 49 20.42 -7.57 24.30
C GLU A 49 21.70 -6.72 24.33
N LYS A 50 22.39 -6.59 23.18
CA LYS A 50 23.63 -5.81 23.06
C LYS A 50 23.37 -4.35 22.75
N LYS A 51 22.23 -4.06 22.12
CA LYS A 51 21.78 -2.71 21.78
C LYS A 51 20.51 -2.39 22.56
N ASP A 52 20.38 -1.15 22.96
CA ASP A 52 19.11 -0.64 23.49
C ASP A 52 18.07 -0.49 22.36
N ASP A 53 16.79 -0.51 22.74
CA ASP A 53 15.66 -0.44 21.81
C ASP A 53 15.70 0.81 20.91
N ILE A 54 16.22 1.94 21.40
CA ILE A 54 16.24 3.18 20.64
C ILE A 54 17.28 3.08 19.53
N THR A 55 18.49 2.60 19.84
CA THR A 55 19.52 2.34 18.84
C THR A 55 18.99 1.39 17.77
N CYS A 56 18.29 0.31 18.16
CA CYS A 56 17.67 -0.62 17.21
C CYS A 56 16.64 0.04 16.29
N VAL A 57 15.80 0.94 16.83
CA VAL A 57 14.80 1.68 16.04
C VAL A 57 15.50 2.59 15.03
N VAL A 58 16.48 3.39 15.48
CA VAL A 58 17.20 4.36 14.65
C VAL A 58 17.92 3.68 13.48
N GLU A 59 18.60 2.57 13.73
CA GLU A 59 19.32 1.82 12.68
C GLU A 59 18.40 1.22 11.61
N GLN A 60 17.15 0.91 11.96
CA GLN A 60 16.19 0.24 11.07
C GLN A 60 15.20 1.20 10.41
N ALA A 61 15.05 2.41 10.93
CA ALA A 61 13.98 3.33 10.58
C ALA A 61 13.91 3.65 9.07
N ALA A 62 15.07 3.96 8.45
CA ALA A 62 15.14 4.26 7.02
C ALA A 62 14.76 3.05 6.16
N ASN A 63 15.27 1.87 6.53
CA ASN A 63 14.97 0.63 5.82
C ASN A 63 13.49 0.25 5.94
N CYS A 64 12.80 0.64 7.01
CA CYS A 64 11.39 0.38 7.22
C CYS A 64 10.45 1.49 6.69
N PHE A 65 10.99 2.48 5.95
CA PHE A 65 10.23 3.64 5.45
C PHE A 65 9.46 4.40 6.54
N LEU A 66 10.07 4.55 7.73
CA LEU A 66 9.49 5.39 8.78
C LEU A 66 9.70 6.87 8.44
N ASP A 67 8.64 7.67 8.53
CA ASP A 67 8.72 9.14 8.35
C ASP A 67 8.90 9.89 9.66
N LEU A 68 8.42 9.32 10.76
CA LEU A 68 8.38 9.95 12.07
C LEU A 68 8.69 8.91 13.14
N ILE A 69 9.54 9.31 14.10
CA ILE A 69 9.75 8.57 15.34
C ILE A 69 9.29 9.44 16.52
N LEU A 70 8.43 8.87 17.36
CA LEU A 70 7.97 9.51 18.59
C LEU A 70 8.84 9.06 19.77
N PHE A 71 9.50 10.04 20.40
CA PHE A 71 10.35 9.82 21.57
C PHE A 71 9.72 10.40 22.85
N SER A 72 10.17 9.86 23.99
CA SER A 72 10.00 10.56 25.26
C SER A 72 10.94 11.77 25.34
N GLU A 73 10.60 12.75 26.18
CA GLU A 73 11.41 13.96 26.38
C GLU A 73 12.87 13.66 26.78
N ALA A 74 13.10 12.54 27.47
CA ALA A 74 14.43 12.09 27.87
C ALA A 74 15.35 11.74 26.67
N ASN A 75 14.77 11.50 25.49
CA ASN A 75 15.45 11.00 24.31
C ASN A 75 15.40 11.98 23.13
N LYS A 76 15.01 13.23 23.37
CA LYS A 76 14.81 14.24 22.31
C LYS A 76 16.08 14.58 21.54
N ASP A 77 17.26 14.41 22.15
CA ASP A 77 18.55 14.80 21.57
C ASP A 77 19.19 13.70 20.72
N ILE A 78 18.53 12.54 20.58
CA ILE A 78 19.02 11.42 19.77
C ILE A 78 19.10 11.80 18.28
N GLU A 79 20.19 11.38 17.64
CA GLU A 79 20.38 11.52 16.21
C GLU A 79 19.54 10.47 15.46
N ILE A 80 18.87 10.91 14.40
CA ILE A 80 18.02 10.06 13.55
C ILE A 80 18.52 10.10 12.11
N PRO A 81 18.21 9.08 11.29
CA PRO A 81 18.58 9.08 9.89
C PRO A 81 17.97 10.26 9.12
N VAL A 82 18.70 10.73 8.11
CA VAL A 82 18.22 11.79 7.21
C VAL A 82 16.90 11.39 6.55
N GLY A 83 15.97 12.33 6.49
CA GLY A 83 14.64 12.13 5.88
C GLY A 83 13.59 11.57 6.83
N ILE A 84 13.95 11.31 8.09
CA ILE A 84 13.03 10.91 9.16
C ILE A 84 12.93 12.09 10.13
N GLU A 85 11.72 12.40 10.57
CA GLU A 85 11.48 13.41 11.58
C GLU A 85 11.44 12.78 12.98
N LYS A 86 11.88 13.54 14.00
CA LYS A 86 11.65 13.19 15.40
C LYS A 86 10.70 14.18 16.04
N ALA A 87 9.83 13.66 16.90
CA ALA A 87 9.00 14.48 17.75
C ALA A 87 8.77 13.82 19.10
N THR A 88 8.33 14.63 20.05
CA THR A 88 7.69 14.17 21.28
C THR A 88 6.19 14.31 21.14
N LEU A 89 5.41 13.75 22.08
CA LEU A 89 3.95 13.93 22.06
C LEU A 89 3.54 15.42 22.10
N ALA A 90 4.34 16.26 22.76
CA ALA A 90 4.07 17.70 22.86
C ALA A 90 4.31 18.44 21.54
N THR A 91 5.21 17.95 20.69
CA THR A 91 5.65 18.61 19.45
C THR A 91 5.09 17.95 18.18
N TYR A 92 4.43 16.79 18.30
CA TYR A 92 3.86 16.05 17.17
C TYR A 92 3.00 16.92 16.24
N GLN A 93 2.13 17.76 16.79
CA GLN A 93 1.19 18.56 16.00
C GLN A 93 1.87 19.65 15.16
N THR A 94 3.12 20.00 15.45
CA THR A 94 3.88 21.02 14.71
C THR A 94 4.90 20.39 13.76
N THR A 95 4.87 19.07 13.59
CA THR A 95 5.78 18.35 12.68
C THR A 95 5.40 18.56 11.22
N ASP A 96 6.41 18.53 10.35
CA ASP A 96 6.20 18.52 8.91
C ASP A 96 5.49 17.23 8.47
N PHE A 97 5.77 16.11 9.14
CA PHE A 97 5.08 14.85 8.97
C PHE A 97 3.56 14.99 9.16
N GLU A 98 3.10 15.54 10.27
CA GLU A 98 1.67 15.67 10.55
C GLU A 98 1.00 16.63 9.57
N ASN A 99 1.67 17.74 9.24
CA ASN A 99 1.21 18.69 8.24
C ASN A 99 1.06 18.03 6.87
N LEU A 100 2.08 17.31 6.39
CA LEU A 100 2.07 16.62 5.12
C LEU A 100 1.01 15.50 5.11
N ARG A 101 0.96 14.68 6.14
CA ARG A 101 -0.02 13.59 6.28
C ARG A 101 -1.45 14.12 6.24
N SER A 102 -1.73 15.20 6.97
CA SER A 102 -3.05 15.85 7.00
C SER A 102 -3.43 16.41 5.63
N ASN A 103 -2.50 17.13 4.98
CA ASN A 103 -2.70 17.67 3.65
C ASN A 103 -2.97 16.58 2.60
N LEU A 104 -2.20 15.50 2.61
CA LEU A 104 -2.41 14.35 1.73
C LEU A 104 -3.73 13.64 2.03
N ALA A 105 -4.12 13.53 3.30
CA ALA A 105 -5.40 12.94 3.72
C ALA A 105 -6.61 13.69 3.14
N ILE A 106 -6.53 15.02 3.04
CA ILE A 106 -7.62 15.88 2.58
C ILE A 106 -7.58 16.07 1.06
N ASN A 107 -6.41 16.39 0.51
CA ASN A 107 -6.28 16.88 -0.87
C ASN A 107 -5.66 15.85 -1.82
N GLY A 108 -5.06 14.78 -1.30
CA GLY A 108 -4.20 13.92 -2.10
C GLY A 108 -2.98 14.68 -2.64
N ARG A 109 -2.42 14.19 -3.76
CA ARG A 109 -1.34 14.85 -4.50
C ARG A 109 -1.57 14.71 -6.00
N THR A 110 -1.40 15.81 -6.73
CA THR A 110 -1.34 15.79 -8.20
C THR A 110 0.11 15.98 -8.63
N PHE A 111 0.58 15.06 -9.47
CA PHE A 111 1.90 15.08 -10.08
C PHE A 111 1.80 15.65 -11.48
N VAL A 112 2.78 16.47 -11.85
CA VAL A 112 3.00 16.83 -13.26
C VAL A 112 3.88 15.78 -13.94
N SER A 113 3.78 15.68 -15.27
CA SER A 113 4.58 14.70 -16.01
C SER A 113 6.08 14.95 -15.80
N ALA A 114 6.82 13.85 -15.58
CA ALA A 114 8.25 13.83 -15.30
C ALA A 114 8.70 14.59 -14.03
N GLU A 115 7.78 14.94 -13.12
CA GLU A 115 8.10 15.58 -11.83
C GLU A 115 9.07 14.75 -11.00
N LEU A 116 8.83 13.44 -10.93
CA LEU A 116 9.70 12.47 -10.28
C LEU A 116 10.23 11.46 -11.30
N ASP A 117 11.39 10.91 -11.00
CA ASP A 117 11.78 9.68 -11.67
C ASP A 117 10.90 8.51 -11.20
N GLN A 118 11.01 7.42 -11.94
CA GLN A 118 10.18 6.24 -11.73
C GLN A 118 10.36 5.62 -10.33
N LYS A 119 11.59 5.55 -9.83
CA LYS A 119 11.87 4.88 -8.55
C LYS A 119 11.40 5.76 -7.40
N ASP A 120 11.71 7.05 -7.45
CA ASP A 120 11.29 8.02 -6.43
C ASP A 120 9.77 8.10 -6.33
N PHE A 121 9.07 8.06 -7.47
CA PHE A 121 7.61 7.99 -7.48
C PHE A 121 7.07 6.72 -6.82
N LEU A 122 7.61 5.55 -7.18
CA LEU A 122 7.13 4.28 -6.63
C LEU A 122 7.42 4.18 -5.13
N ASP A 123 8.61 4.58 -4.68
CA ASP A 123 8.99 4.58 -3.27
C ASP A 123 8.12 5.54 -2.45
N TRP A 124 7.90 6.76 -2.96
CA TRP A 124 7.12 7.77 -2.25
C TRP A 124 5.62 7.42 -2.20
N CYS A 125 5.03 7.02 -3.32
CA CYS A 125 3.58 6.75 -3.42
C CYS A 125 3.19 5.40 -2.82
N PHE A 126 4.00 4.36 -3.07
CA PHE A 126 3.59 2.98 -2.85
C PHE A 126 4.46 2.21 -1.85
N GLY A 127 5.70 2.67 -1.60
CA GLY A 127 6.69 1.95 -0.79
C GLY A 127 6.12 1.46 0.55
N LYS A 128 5.52 2.38 1.32
CA LYS A 128 4.97 2.07 2.64
C LYS A 128 3.77 1.14 2.59
N MET A 129 2.83 1.41 1.68
CA MET A 129 1.56 0.66 1.63
C MET A 129 1.69 -0.73 1.01
N LEU A 130 2.74 -0.99 0.23
CA LEU A 130 2.96 -2.27 -0.47
C LEU A 130 4.04 -3.16 0.16
N ARG A 131 4.66 -2.70 1.25
CA ARG A 131 5.72 -3.45 1.93
C ARG A 131 5.23 -4.65 2.74
N TYR A 132 4.13 -4.46 3.49
CA TYR A 132 3.57 -5.46 4.41
C TYR A 132 2.12 -5.93 4.12
N PRO A 133 1.51 -5.71 2.94
CA PRO A 133 0.13 -6.12 2.73
C PRO A 133 0.02 -7.65 2.66
N THR A 134 -1.10 -8.18 3.13
CA THR A 134 -1.49 -9.57 2.86
C THR A 134 -2.35 -9.69 1.60
N ARG A 135 -2.82 -8.56 1.09
CA ARG A 135 -3.65 -8.46 -0.10
C ARG A 135 -3.41 -7.14 -0.83
N ILE A 136 -3.23 -7.21 -2.14
CA ILE A 136 -3.14 -6.07 -3.05
C ILE A 136 -4.19 -6.26 -4.14
N GLU A 137 -5.04 -5.27 -4.35
CA GLU A 137 -6.03 -5.25 -5.41
C GLU A 137 -5.86 -3.99 -6.25
N ILE A 138 -5.85 -4.15 -7.57
CA ILE A 138 -5.84 -3.04 -8.51
C ILE A 138 -7.12 -3.10 -9.29
N CYS A 139 -7.90 -2.02 -9.27
CA CYS A 139 -9.03 -1.87 -10.15
C CYS A 139 -8.71 -0.84 -11.21
N ASP A 140 -8.66 -1.31 -12.45
CA ASP A 140 -8.44 -0.47 -13.61
C ASP A 140 -9.21 -1.03 -14.82
N LYS A 141 -10.26 -0.30 -15.20
CA LYS A 141 -11.09 -0.61 -16.37
C LYS A 141 -10.28 -0.67 -17.65
N LEU A 142 -9.33 0.25 -17.83
CA LEU A 142 -8.55 0.39 -19.06
C LEU A 142 -7.43 -0.63 -19.14
N PHE A 143 -6.87 -1.02 -18.00
CA PHE A 143 -5.80 -2.02 -17.93
C PHE A 143 -6.16 -3.30 -18.71
N GLY A 144 -7.33 -3.89 -18.46
CA GLY A 144 -7.74 -5.13 -19.13
C GLY A 144 -8.25 -4.89 -20.54
N SER A 145 -9.05 -3.83 -20.75
CA SER A 145 -9.71 -3.59 -22.03
C SER A 145 -8.81 -3.02 -23.12
N ARG A 146 -7.71 -2.37 -22.73
CA ARG A 146 -6.74 -1.75 -23.63
C ARG A 146 -5.32 -2.17 -23.27
N PHE A 147 -5.14 -3.41 -22.78
CA PHE A 147 -3.83 -3.91 -22.43
C PHE A 147 -2.92 -3.88 -23.66
N GLY A 148 -1.84 -3.13 -23.56
CA GLY A 148 -0.86 -2.96 -24.61
C GLY A 148 0.46 -2.42 -24.05
N ASP A 149 1.34 -2.01 -24.95
CA ASP A 149 2.73 -1.64 -24.70
C ASP A 149 3.01 -0.81 -23.45
N ASN A 150 2.19 0.19 -23.15
CA ASN A 150 2.41 1.08 -22.01
C ASN A 150 1.97 0.44 -20.67
N PHE A 151 0.87 -0.31 -20.67
CA PHE A 151 0.43 -1.08 -19.51
C PHE A 151 1.39 -2.24 -19.22
N GLU A 152 1.85 -2.92 -20.27
CA GLU A 152 2.85 -3.97 -20.16
C GLU A 152 4.13 -3.43 -19.51
N TYR A 153 4.64 -2.30 -20.01
CA TYR A 153 5.79 -1.61 -19.43
C TYR A 153 5.55 -1.23 -17.96
N THR A 154 4.41 -0.61 -17.65
CA THR A 154 4.13 -0.13 -16.30
C THR A 154 4.02 -1.27 -15.31
N VAL A 155 3.31 -2.36 -15.65
CA VAL A 155 3.18 -3.52 -14.76
C VAL A 155 4.49 -4.26 -14.59
N LYS A 156 5.24 -4.50 -15.67
CA LYS A 156 6.56 -5.15 -15.58
C LYS A 156 7.48 -4.37 -14.65
N THR A 157 7.52 -3.05 -14.81
CA THR A 157 8.29 -2.16 -13.96
C THR A 157 7.83 -2.20 -12.51
N PHE A 158 6.51 -2.08 -12.28
CA PHE A 158 5.92 -2.10 -10.96
C PHE A 158 6.19 -3.41 -10.22
N LEU A 159 6.04 -4.57 -10.87
CA LEU A 159 6.33 -5.88 -10.26
C LEU A 159 7.82 -6.06 -9.95
N ARG A 160 8.72 -5.61 -10.83
CA ARG A 160 10.17 -5.64 -10.54
C ARG A 160 10.56 -4.77 -9.35
N TRP A 161 9.91 -3.61 -9.19
CA TRP A 161 10.10 -2.78 -8.02
C TRP A 161 9.45 -3.41 -6.77
N LEU A 162 8.25 -3.97 -6.89
CA LEU A 162 7.54 -4.64 -5.80
C LEU A 162 8.36 -5.81 -5.23
N GLU A 163 9.05 -6.56 -6.08
CA GLU A 163 9.98 -7.64 -5.69
C GLU A 163 11.02 -7.18 -4.65
N GLN A 164 11.46 -5.92 -4.75
CA GLN A 164 12.49 -5.35 -3.89
C GLN A 164 11.93 -4.93 -2.52
N ILE A 165 10.68 -4.50 -2.46
CA ILE A 165 10.12 -3.87 -1.27
C ILE A 165 9.15 -4.77 -0.49
N ILE A 166 8.45 -5.71 -1.13
CA ILE A 166 7.51 -6.58 -0.44
C ILE A 166 8.26 -7.55 0.48
N ILE A 167 7.80 -7.69 1.72
CA ILE A 167 8.46 -8.54 2.72
C ILE A 167 8.10 -10.01 2.50
N ASP A 168 6.82 -10.33 2.33
CA ASP A 168 6.34 -11.70 2.20
C ASP A 168 5.42 -11.88 0.99
N PRO A 169 6.01 -12.04 -0.22
CA PRO A 169 5.21 -12.19 -1.44
C PRO A 169 4.41 -13.50 -1.47
N ASN A 170 4.82 -14.55 -0.76
CA ASN A 170 4.10 -15.83 -0.80
C ASN A 170 2.78 -15.78 -0.03
N ASN A 171 2.71 -14.95 1.01
CA ASN A 171 1.51 -14.73 1.81
C ASN A 171 0.69 -13.49 1.39
N CYS A 172 1.08 -12.82 0.30
CA CYS A 172 0.34 -11.70 -0.26
C CYS A 172 -0.49 -12.13 -1.47
N LYS A 173 -1.80 -11.93 -1.44
CA LYS A 173 -2.67 -12.16 -2.61
C LYS A 173 -2.74 -10.92 -3.50
N PHE A 174 -2.46 -11.08 -4.78
CA PHE A 174 -2.51 -9.99 -5.76
C PHE A 174 -3.68 -10.18 -6.74
N ILE A 175 -4.56 -9.19 -6.90
CA ILE A 175 -5.75 -9.30 -7.76
C ILE A 175 -5.86 -8.09 -8.70
N PHE A 176 -5.98 -8.36 -10.01
CA PHE A 176 -6.33 -7.36 -11.01
C PHE A 176 -7.83 -7.41 -11.32
N HIS A 177 -8.55 -6.33 -11.04
CA HIS A 177 -9.94 -6.10 -11.42
C HIS A 177 -9.96 -5.25 -12.69
N CYS A 178 -10.43 -5.80 -13.81
CA CYS A 178 -10.32 -5.11 -15.09
C CYS A 178 -11.46 -5.43 -16.07
N GLY A 179 -11.66 -4.55 -17.05
CA GLY A 179 -12.68 -4.76 -18.08
C GLY A 179 -12.27 -5.94 -18.95
N LYS A 180 -13.24 -6.80 -19.34
CA LYS A 180 -12.96 -7.89 -20.27
C LYS A 180 -12.40 -7.30 -21.59
N PRO A 181 -11.23 -7.75 -22.07
CA PRO A 181 -10.74 -7.35 -23.38
C PRO A 181 -11.62 -7.91 -24.51
N GLU A 182 -11.66 -7.18 -25.62
CA GLU A 182 -12.16 -7.71 -26.88
C GLU A 182 -11.17 -8.77 -27.43
N GLY A 183 -11.69 -9.80 -28.11
CA GLY A 183 -10.87 -10.87 -28.72
C GLY A 183 -10.13 -11.78 -27.72
N HIS A 184 -8.98 -12.31 -28.15
CA HIS A 184 -8.16 -13.29 -27.40
C HIS A 184 -7.07 -12.67 -26.52
N THR A 185 -7.24 -11.40 -26.14
CA THR A 185 -6.21 -10.61 -25.45
C THR A 185 -6.04 -11.03 -23.98
N ASP A 186 -6.98 -11.77 -23.40
CA ASP A 186 -6.89 -12.33 -22.04
C ASP A 186 -5.77 -13.38 -21.89
N HIS A 187 -5.58 -14.23 -22.90
CA HIS A 187 -4.46 -15.17 -22.92
C HIS A 187 -3.12 -14.42 -22.97
N HIS A 188 -3.04 -13.34 -23.75
CA HIS A 188 -1.85 -12.50 -23.82
C HIS A 188 -1.55 -11.82 -22.47
N ILE A 189 -2.54 -11.20 -21.82
CA ILE A 189 -2.40 -10.61 -20.49
C ILE A 189 -1.89 -11.65 -19.49
N LYS A 190 -2.49 -12.85 -19.48
CA LYS A 190 -2.06 -13.94 -18.60
C LYS A 190 -0.60 -14.30 -18.84
N THR A 191 -0.20 -14.52 -20.08
CA THR A 191 1.17 -14.90 -20.45
C THR A 191 2.18 -13.83 -20.01
N GLN A 192 1.86 -12.55 -20.21
CA GLN A 192 2.73 -11.45 -19.77
C GLN A 192 2.87 -11.42 -18.25
N LEU A 193 1.76 -11.51 -17.50
CA LEU A 193 1.79 -11.51 -16.04
C LEU A 193 2.57 -12.72 -15.47
N VAL A 194 2.42 -13.92 -16.05
CA VAL A 194 3.27 -15.08 -15.69
C VAL A 194 4.74 -14.74 -15.89
N SER A 195 5.10 -14.14 -17.04
CA SER A 195 6.50 -13.83 -17.36
C SER A 195 7.11 -12.75 -16.46
N PHE A 196 6.30 -11.87 -15.88
CA PHE A 196 6.76 -10.80 -14.98
C PHE A 196 6.92 -11.26 -13.53
N LYS A 197 6.36 -12.42 -13.15
CA LYS A 197 6.56 -13.04 -11.83
C LYS A 197 7.95 -13.69 -11.75
N THR A 198 8.98 -12.88 -11.59
CA THR A 198 10.37 -13.33 -11.48
C THR A 198 10.88 -13.36 -10.04
N GLY A 199 11.99 -14.06 -9.81
CA GLY A 199 12.71 -14.11 -8.53
C GLY A 199 11.80 -14.34 -7.32
N ARG A 200 11.76 -13.40 -6.36
CA ARG A 200 10.93 -13.53 -5.13
C ARG A 200 9.44 -13.54 -5.40
N LEU A 201 8.99 -13.00 -6.55
CA LEU A 201 7.57 -12.97 -6.93
C LEU A 201 7.11 -14.20 -7.71
N LYS A 202 8.01 -15.15 -8.02
CA LYS A 202 7.68 -16.35 -8.81
C LYS A 202 6.44 -17.08 -8.31
N ASN A 203 6.29 -17.17 -6.99
CA ASN A 203 5.19 -17.87 -6.34
C ASN A 203 4.10 -16.95 -5.79
N LEU A 204 4.15 -15.64 -6.10
CA LEU A 204 3.13 -14.67 -5.68
C LEU A 204 1.74 -15.14 -6.16
N PRO A 205 0.78 -15.40 -5.25
CA PRO A 205 -0.58 -15.74 -5.65
C PRO A 205 -1.22 -14.56 -6.40
N MET A 206 -1.47 -14.73 -7.71
CA MET A 206 -1.98 -13.67 -8.56
C MET A 206 -3.25 -14.11 -9.31
N GLU A 207 -4.24 -13.24 -9.35
CA GLU A 207 -5.53 -13.47 -10.01
C GLU A 207 -5.90 -12.31 -10.94
N ILE A 208 -6.58 -12.63 -12.04
CA ILE A 208 -7.31 -11.66 -12.86
C ILE A 208 -8.80 -11.91 -12.66
N GLN A 209 -9.53 -10.84 -12.37
CA GLN A 209 -10.98 -10.78 -12.31
C GLN A 209 -11.47 -9.85 -13.44
N PHE A 210 -12.02 -10.46 -14.49
CA PHE A 210 -12.66 -9.71 -15.56
C PHE A 210 -14.12 -9.37 -15.23
N TYR A 211 -14.60 -8.26 -15.80
CA TYR A 211 -15.96 -7.78 -15.66
C TYR A 211 -16.58 -7.45 -17.02
N GLN A 212 -17.81 -7.90 -17.23
CA GLN A 212 -18.59 -7.68 -18.45
C GLN A 212 -20.08 -7.90 -18.19
N LEU A 213 -20.95 -7.03 -18.75
CA LEU A 213 -22.40 -7.23 -18.72
C LEU A 213 -22.85 -8.21 -19.82
N PRO A 214 -24.07 -8.80 -19.72
CA PRO A 214 -24.56 -9.76 -20.72
C PRO A 214 -24.66 -9.20 -22.15
N ASP A 215 -24.80 -7.88 -22.29
CA ASP A 215 -24.82 -7.16 -23.58
C ASP A 215 -23.40 -6.81 -24.09
N ASN A 216 -22.37 -7.38 -23.48
CA ASN A 216 -20.94 -7.09 -23.68
C ASN A 216 -20.48 -5.69 -23.28
N SER A 217 -21.32 -4.87 -22.66
CA SER A 217 -20.92 -3.54 -22.19
C SER A 217 -20.04 -3.62 -20.93
N GLN A 218 -19.24 -2.56 -20.72
CA GLN A 218 -18.32 -2.49 -19.58
C GLN A 218 -18.99 -1.88 -18.34
N VAL A 219 -18.84 -2.57 -17.22
CA VAL A 219 -19.47 -2.23 -15.94
C VAL A 219 -18.54 -1.51 -14.95
N LEU A 220 -17.21 -1.64 -15.13
CA LEU A 220 -16.27 -1.08 -14.16
C LEU A 220 -16.36 0.45 -14.13
N PRO A 221 -16.18 1.06 -12.94
CA PRO A 221 -16.21 2.50 -12.78
C PRO A 221 -15.07 3.18 -13.55
N HIS A 222 -15.21 4.49 -13.75
CA HIS A 222 -14.12 5.31 -14.28
C HIS A 222 -12.97 5.47 -13.27
N ASP A 223 -13.32 5.49 -11.98
CA ASP A 223 -12.40 5.50 -10.85
C ASP A 223 -11.49 4.27 -10.90
N ARG A 224 -10.20 4.49 -10.66
CA ARG A 224 -9.19 3.42 -10.66
C ARG A 224 -8.48 3.49 -9.34
N TYR A 225 -8.30 2.35 -8.70
CA TYR A 225 -7.81 2.34 -7.33
C TYR A 225 -6.84 1.21 -7.10
N LEU A 226 -5.96 1.45 -6.14
CA LEU A 226 -5.12 0.44 -5.54
C LEU A 226 -5.56 0.28 -4.09
N ILE A 227 -5.85 -0.95 -3.70
CA ILE A 227 -6.32 -1.30 -2.36
C ILE A 227 -5.35 -2.31 -1.75
N THR A 228 -5.09 -2.15 -0.48
CA THR A 228 -4.55 -3.20 0.36
C THR A 228 -5.47 -3.48 1.54
N ASP A 229 -5.15 -4.50 2.33
CA ASP A 229 -5.77 -4.73 3.64
C ASP A 229 -5.55 -3.56 4.63
N GLN A 230 -4.64 -2.64 4.31
CA GLN A 230 -4.24 -1.51 5.15
C GLN A 230 -4.84 -0.19 4.69
N ILE A 231 -4.83 0.10 3.39
CA ILE A 231 -5.28 1.39 2.85
C ILE A 231 -5.81 1.27 1.43
N ALA A 232 -6.62 2.24 1.01
CA ALA A 232 -7.08 2.35 -0.36
C ALA A 232 -6.76 3.75 -0.90
N ILE A 233 -6.31 3.81 -2.14
CA ILE A 233 -6.01 5.04 -2.86
C ILE A 233 -6.70 5.04 -4.22
N ASP A 234 -7.16 6.22 -4.62
CA ASP A 234 -7.55 6.52 -5.99
C ASP A 234 -6.30 6.88 -6.81
N LEU A 235 -6.29 6.45 -8.07
CA LEU A 235 -5.23 6.66 -9.04
C LEU A 235 -5.87 7.22 -10.30
N GLY A 236 -5.82 8.53 -10.53
CA GLY A 236 -6.56 9.18 -11.61
C GLY A 236 -6.30 8.58 -13.01
N ARG A 237 -5.08 8.06 -13.24
CA ARG A 237 -4.71 7.34 -14.48
C ARG A 237 -4.80 5.82 -14.38
N GLY A 238 -4.99 5.27 -13.19
CA GLY A 238 -4.83 3.85 -12.94
C GLY A 238 -3.39 3.43 -13.22
N PHE A 239 -3.20 2.23 -13.77
CA PHE A 239 -1.89 1.64 -14.08
C PHE A 239 -1.24 2.18 -15.37
N ASP A 240 -1.74 3.30 -15.90
CA ASP A 240 -1.14 4.06 -17.01
C ASP A 240 -0.30 5.24 -16.49
N PHE A 241 0.38 5.07 -15.34
CA PHE A 241 1.10 6.15 -14.64
C PHE A 241 2.56 6.35 -15.09
N LEU A 242 3.14 5.41 -15.84
CA LEU A 242 4.46 5.58 -16.46
C LEU A 242 4.32 5.76 -17.97
N ASP A 243 5.30 6.40 -18.58
CA ASP A 243 5.44 6.49 -20.03
C ASP A 243 6.61 5.61 -20.49
N ARG A 244 6.33 4.61 -21.32
CA ARG A 244 7.33 3.68 -21.86
C ARG A 244 8.39 4.38 -22.71
N LYS A 245 8.06 5.48 -23.40
CA LYS A 245 8.98 6.17 -24.32
C LYS A 245 9.98 7.04 -23.56
N THR A 246 9.52 7.71 -22.50
CA THR A 246 10.36 8.64 -21.74
C THR A 246 10.92 8.02 -20.47
N HIS A 247 10.38 6.88 -20.02
CA HIS A 247 10.68 6.25 -18.74
C HIS A 247 10.40 7.16 -17.53
N LYS A 248 9.48 8.12 -17.70
CA LYS A 248 9.07 9.08 -16.67
C LYS A 248 7.63 8.88 -16.26
N ILE A 249 7.27 9.46 -15.13
CA ILE A 249 5.87 9.49 -14.69
C ILE A 249 5.03 10.38 -15.60
N ARG A 250 3.76 10.04 -15.72
CA ARG A 250 2.74 10.85 -16.39
C ARG A 250 2.04 11.71 -15.37
N ASP A 251 1.35 12.74 -15.83
CA ASP A 251 0.48 13.58 -15.00
C ASP A 251 -0.57 12.72 -14.30
N LEU A 252 -0.66 12.71 -12.97
CA LEU A 252 -1.64 11.87 -12.28
C LEU A 252 -2.00 12.43 -10.91
N THR A 253 -3.22 12.15 -10.47
CA THR A 253 -3.67 12.46 -9.12
C THR A 253 -3.76 11.18 -8.30
N ILE A 254 -3.23 11.21 -7.08
CA ILE A 254 -3.40 10.17 -6.06
C ILE A 254 -4.16 10.77 -4.89
N GLY A 255 -5.21 10.09 -4.44
CA GLY A 255 -5.98 10.51 -3.27
C GLY A 255 -6.32 9.33 -2.38
N TYR A 256 -6.55 9.57 -1.09
CA TYR A 256 -7.07 8.51 -0.23
C TYR A 256 -8.54 8.24 -0.54
N LYS A 257 -8.91 6.96 -0.51
CA LYS A 257 -10.29 6.53 -0.64
C LYS A 257 -10.73 5.79 0.60
N SER A 258 -11.95 6.04 1.08
CA SER A 258 -12.43 5.30 2.23
C SER A 258 -12.75 3.86 1.82
N PHE A 259 -12.45 2.90 2.70
CA PHE A 259 -12.83 1.50 2.47
C PHE A 259 -14.33 1.32 2.23
N LYS A 260 -15.17 2.15 2.87
CA LYS A 260 -16.62 2.10 2.67
C LYS A 260 -17.01 2.45 1.23
N GLU A 261 -16.39 3.47 0.65
CA GLU A 261 -16.63 3.85 -0.75
C GLU A 261 -16.16 2.75 -1.70
N VAL A 262 -14.98 2.20 -1.44
CA VAL A 262 -14.42 1.07 -2.20
C VAL A 262 -15.34 -0.16 -2.14
N ASP A 263 -15.80 -0.55 -0.95
CA ASP A 263 -16.72 -1.68 -0.76
C ASP A 263 -18.04 -1.48 -1.50
N ASN A 264 -18.58 -0.26 -1.47
CA ASN A 264 -19.81 0.08 -2.18
C ASN A 264 -19.61 -0.01 -3.71
N LEU A 265 -18.48 0.46 -4.21
CA LEU A 265 -18.12 0.33 -5.63
C LEU A 265 -17.96 -1.15 -6.02
N LEU A 266 -17.19 -1.94 -5.28
CA LEU A 266 -17.00 -3.37 -5.54
C LEU A 266 -18.33 -4.13 -5.60
N LYS A 267 -19.27 -3.80 -4.71
CA LYS A 267 -20.61 -4.40 -4.69
C LYS A 267 -21.45 -3.98 -5.89
N SER A 268 -21.31 -2.75 -6.39
CA SER A 268 -22.16 -2.23 -7.46
C SER A 268 -21.97 -2.95 -8.79
N TYR A 269 -20.84 -3.63 -9.00
CA TYR A 269 -20.55 -4.35 -10.23
C TYR A 269 -20.28 -5.85 -10.02
N ALA A 270 -20.56 -6.39 -8.82
CA ALA A 270 -20.33 -7.79 -8.49
C ALA A 270 -21.13 -8.77 -9.38
N SER A 271 -22.31 -8.38 -9.85
CA SER A 271 -23.15 -9.20 -10.74
C SER A 271 -22.55 -9.43 -12.13
N ALA A 272 -21.58 -8.63 -12.53
CA ALA A 272 -20.93 -8.68 -13.83
C ALA A 272 -19.53 -9.35 -13.76
N MET A 273 -19.21 -10.01 -12.64
CA MET A 273 -17.98 -10.76 -12.47
C MET A 273 -17.97 -12.02 -13.34
N LEU A 274 -16.93 -12.16 -14.15
CA LEU A 274 -16.63 -13.41 -14.85
C LEU A 274 -15.82 -14.37 -13.94
N PRO A 275 -15.62 -15.64 -14.33
CA PRO A 275 -14.74 -16.54 -13.57
C PRO A 275 -13.33 -15.97 -13.41
N ARG A 276 -12.72 -16.15 -12.23
CA ARG A 276 -11.36 -15.72 -11.97
C ARG A 276 -10.34 -16.57 -12.72
N ILE A 277 -9.27 -15.93 -13.14
CA ILE A 277 -8.13 -16.58 -13.79
C ILE A 277 -6.94 -16.52 -12.84
N SER A 278 -6.48 -17.67 -12.38
CA SER A 278 -5.23 -17.78 -11.61
C SER A 278 -4.02 -17.75 -12.53
N ILE A 279 -2.96 -17.07 -12.08
CA ILE A 279 -1.67 -16.85 -12.77
C ILE A 279 -0.54 -17.54 -12.02
#